data_AF-A0A947CCW3-F1
#
_entry.id   AF-A0A947CCW3-F1
#
_cell.length_a   1.000
_cell.length_b   1.000
_cell.length_c   1.000
_cell.angle_alpha   90.00
_cell.angle_beta   90.00
_cell.angle_gamma   90.00
#
_symmetry.space_group_name_H-M   'P 1'
#
loop_
_entity.id
_entity.type
_entity.pdbx_description
1 polymer ?
#
loop_
_entity_poly.entity_id
_entity_poly.type
_entity_poly.pdbx_seq_one_letter_code
_entity_poly.pdbx_strand_id
1 'polypeptide(L)'
;FNETGLRQISFDGVEGNQSTGMGNYGEILFTRTWYNRLSPDIRRHYIADASRTTHYFWHIYSRMNWGEPWYAGFRESQTEYRLKNQPYFRRNLMPAMLGWFRMTPETTPEDVRWMLARSAAFDAGYAFVTSYEALEGNGFTDRILAAIGAWEVARMADVFTTEQKSRMEDVASEFQLERGDLEDPADWSLVEVYPQVFRHERGVRQPGEPTSSSFAFDNPGDEQNLHWILTAEEGRVSSIRIEIDGREPVTLQATLEAGWSLRYDGGSEVAALDARHQRLGSIAVPRGSFEIAPGPHTIGFEADLVPADAAKARLEVRPRGRAEPLGE
;
A
#
# COMPACT_ATOMS: atom_id res chain seq x y z
N PHE A 1 7.48 -21.01 -23.28
CA PHE A 1 6.08 -21.44 -23.06
C PHE A 1 5.99 -22.96 -23.08
N ASN A 2 5.94 -23.61 -24.24
CA ASN A 2 5.78 -25.08 -24.29
C ASN A 2 6.91 -25.85 -23.58
N GLU A 3 8.15 -25.40 -23.71
CA GLU A 3 9.31 -26.07 -23.11
C GLU A 3 9.50 -25.72 -21.63
N THR A 4 9.19 -24.48 -21.25
CA THR A 4 9.49 -23.94 -19.93
C THR A 4 8.31 -23.98 -18.96
N GLY A 5 7.10 -24.31 -19.45
CA GLY A 5 5.88 -24.27 -18.64
C GLY A 5 5.38 -22.86 -18.30
N LEU A 6 5.98 -21.79 -18.83
CA LEU A 6 5.49 -20.42 -18.63
C LEU A 6 4.04 -20.30 -19.10
N ARG A 7 3.18 -19.68 -18.26
CA ARG A 7 1.73 -19.53 -18.53
C ARG A 7 1.28 -18.08 -18.65
N GLN A 8 2.09 -17.10 -18.27
CA GLN A 8 1.72 -15.69 -18.37
C GLN A 8 2.58 -14.95 -19.39
N ILE A 9 1.96 -14.07 -20.18
CA ILE A 9 2.64 -13.13 -21.06
C ILE A 9 1.91 -11.78 -21.06
N SER A 10 2.67 -10.70 -21.18
CA SER A 10 2.16 -9.38 -21.51
C SER A 10 2.69 -8.99 -22.88
N PHE A 11 1.79 -8.71 -23.82
CA PHE A 11 2.08 -8.12 -25.12
C PHE A 11 2.12 -6.58 -25.01
N ASP A 12 2.87 -6.09 -24.02
CA ASP A 12 3.16 -4.67 -23.90
C ASP A 12 4.06 -4.22 -25.05
N GLY A 13 3.79 -3.04 -25.62
CA GLY A 13 4.48 -2.54 -26.82
C GLY A 13 4.13 -3.27 -28.13
N VAL A 14 3.05 -4.07 -28.18
CA VAL A 14 2.67 -4.83 -29.40
C VAL A 14 2.44 -3.94 -30.62
N GLU A 15 2.09 -2.67 -30.42
CA GLU A 15 1.99 -1.65 -31.46
C GLU A 15 3.30 -1.43 -32.23
N GLY A 16 4.45 -1.84 -31.67
CA GLY A 16 5.71 -1.85 -32.38
C GLY A 16 5.65 -2.64 -33.70
N ASN A 17 4.74 -3.63 -33.81
CA ASN A 17 4.50 -4.37 -35.06
C ASN A 17 4.02 -3.46 -36.21
N GLN A 18 3.51 -2.26 -35.94
CA GLN A 18 3.13 -1.31 -36.98
C GLN A 18 4.34 -0.85 -37.81
N SER A 19 5.55 -0.87 -37.24
CA SER A 19 6.80 -0.53 -37.94
C SER A 19 7.13 -1.48 -39.11
N THR A 20 6.50 -2.65 -39.18
CA THR A 20 6.65 -3.59 -40.29
C THR A 20 5.99 -3.12 -41.60
N GLY A 21 5.21 -2.03 -41.57
CA GLY A 21 4.40 -1.56 -42.69
C GLY A 21 3.05 -2.28 -42.83
N MET A 22 2.76 -3.27 -41.97
CA MET A 22 1.52 -4.03 -41.99
C MET A 22 0.41 -3.43 -41.10
N GLY A 23 0.70 -2.36 -40.35
CA GLY A 23 -0.25 -1.76 -39.40
C GLY A 23 -0.82 -2.79 -38.42
N ASN A 24 -2.13 -2.69 -38.13
CA ASN A 24 -2.82 -3.61 -37.20
C ASN A 24 -2.75 -5.09 -37.62
N TYR A 25 -2.55 -5.37 -38.91
CA TYR A 25 -2.37 -6.76 -39.35
C TYR A 25 -1.09 -7.38 -38.77
N GLY A 26 -0.02 -6.59 -38.60
CA GLY A 26 1.21 -7.06 -37.97
C GLY A 26 0.99 -7.49 -36.52
N GLU A 27 0.25 -6.70 -35.75
CA GLU A 27 -0.12 -6.99 -34.35
C GLU A 27 -0.91 -8.31 -34.25
N ILE A 28 -1.90 -8.48 -35.13
CA ILE A 28 -2.72 -9.69 -35.20
C ILE A 28 -1.87 -10.90 -35.59
N LEU A 29 -1.06 -10.76 -36.64
CA LEU A 29 -0.23 -11.84 -37.16
C LEU A 29 0.73 -12.35 -36.09
N PHE A 30 1.44 -11.45 -35.39
CA PHE A 30 2.38 -11.80 -34.33
C PHE A 30 1.70 -12.59 -33.20
N THR A 31 0.64 -12.02 -32.64
CA THR A 31 -0.05 -12.60 -31.48
C THR A 31 -0.75 -13.92 -31.83
N ARG A 32 -1.39 -14.00 -33.00
CA ARG A 32 -2.02 -15.24 -33.49
C ARG A 32 -0.98 -16.32 -33.76
N THR A 33 0.17 -15.95 -34.32
CA THR A 33 1.30 -16.85 -34.61
C THR A 33 1.85 -17.47 -33.34
N TRP A 34 1.96 -16.68 -32.27
CA TRP A 34 2.30 -17.17 -30.93
C TRP A 34 1.21 -18.10 -30.39
N TYR A 35 -0.05 -17.66 -30.36
CA TYR A 35 -1.17 -18.45 -29.82
C TYR A 35 -1.32 -19.80 -30.52
N ASN A 36 -1.17 -19.84 -31.85
CA ASN A 36 -1.26 -21.05 -32.66
C ASN A 36 -0.15 -22.07 -32.41
N ARG A 37 0.99 -21.62 -31.86
CA ARG A 37 2.11 -22.50 -31.52
C ARG A 37 2.05 -23.01 -30.08
N LEU A 38 1.13 -22.52 -29.26
CA LEU A 38 0.95 -23.04 -27.90
C LEU A 38 0.45 -24.49 -27.96
N SER A 39 1.05 -25.34 -27.13
CA SER A 39 0.57 -26.69 -26.91
C SER A 39 -0.83 -26.67 -26.28
N PRO A 40 -1.63 -27.75 -26.42
CA PRO A 40 -2.93 -27.84 -25.76
C PRO A 40 -2.84 -27.64 -24.24
N ASP A 41 -1.73 -28.05 -23.61
CA ASP A 41 -1.54 -27.89 -22.17
C ASP A 41 -1.38 -26.44 -21.72
N ILE A 42 -0.53 -25.66 -22.41
CA ILE A 42 -0.38 -24.24 -22.10
C ILE A 42 -1.67 -23.50 -22.43
N ARG A 43 -2.31 -23.83 -23.55
CA ARG A 43 -3.51 -23.12 -24.04
C ARG A 43 -4.70 -23.22 -23.07
N ARG A 44 -4.79 -24.26 -22.22
CA ARG A 44 -5.88 -24.41 -21.24
C ARG A 44 -5.87 -23.38 -20.11
N HIS A 45 -4.71 -22.85 -19.73
CA HIS A 45 -4.55 -22.05 -18.51
C HIS A 45 -3.55 -20.91 -18.66
N TYR A 46 -3.31 -20.41 -19.87
CA TYR A 46 -2.46 -19.24 -20.05
C TYR A 46 -3.20 -17.96 -19.66
N ILE A 47 -2.44 -16.94 -19.28
CA ILE A 47 -2.90 -15.58 -19.06
C ILE A 47 -2.16 -14.69 -20.05
N ALA A 48 -2.90 -13.94 -20.85
CA ALA A 48 -2.34 -12.97 -21.77
C ALA A 48 -3.03 -11.62 -21.61
N ASP A 49 -2.22 -10.57 -21.48
CA ASP A 49 -2.65 -9.18 -21.58
C ASP A 49 -1.80 -8.43 -22.62
N ALA A 50 -2.14 -7.15 -22.88
CA ALA A 50 -1.48 -6.35 -23.90
C ALA A 50 -1.62 -4.83 -23.62
N SER A 51 -0.73 -4.02 -24.20
CA SER A 51 -0.86 -2.55 -24.25
C SER A 51 -2.04 -2.11 -25.13
N ARG A 52 -2.33 -2.87 -26.19
CA ARG A 52 -3.42 -2.61 -27.13
C ARG A 52 -4.38 -3.78 -27.26
N THR A 53 -5.65 -3.46 -27.42
CA THR A 53 -6.71 -4.42 -27.72
C THR A 53 -7.50 -4.00 -28.96
N THR A 54 -8.03 -5.00 -29.67
CA THR A 54 -8.95 -4.84 -30.80
C THR A 54 -9.99 -5.93 -30.71
N HIS A 55 -11.10 -5.78 -31.44
CA HIS A 55 -12.15 -6.80 -31.52
C HIS A 55 -11.63 -8.18 -31.93
N TYR A 56 -10.46 -8.28 -32.59
CA TYR A 56 -9.89 -9.58 -32.95
C TYR A 56 -9.42 -10.36 -31.72
N PHE A 57 -8.84 -9.72 -30.72
CA PHE A 57 -8.10 -10.42 -29.66
C PHE A 57 -8.95 -11.04 -28.55
N TRP A 58 -10.28 -10.95 -28.62
CA TRP A 58 -11.20 -11.47 -27.59
C TRP A 58 -11.01 -12.96 -27.24
N HIS A 59 -10.51 -13.76 -28.18
CA HIS A 59 -10.25 -15.20 -28.03
C HIS A 59 -8.79 -15.53 -27.69
N ILE A 60 -7.94 -14.51 -27.54
CA ILE A 60 -6.52 -14.66 -27.22
C ILE A 60 -6.20 -13.98 -25.89
N TYR A 61 -6.61 -12.74 -25.66
CA TYR A 61 -6.32 -12.05 -24.42
C TYR A 61 -7.30 -12.44 -23.33
N SER A 62 -6.77 -12.81 -22.16
CA SER A 62 -7.59 -13.20 -21.00
C SER A 62 -7.97 -12.00 -20.14
N ARG A 63 -7.16 -10.93 -20.15
CA ARG A 63 -7.39 -9.68 -19.39
C ARG A 63 -6.58 -8.53 -20.00
N MET A 64 -6.87 -7.29 -19.65
CA MET A 64 -6.01 -6.14 -19.97
C MET A 64 -5.36 -5.61 -18.70
N ASN A 65 -4.10 -5.18 -18.79
CA ASN A 65 -3.34 -4.73 -17.63
C ASN A 65 -2.74 -3.34 -17.88
N TRP A 66 -3.57 -2.31 -17.77
CA TRP A 66 -3.20 -0.93 -18.04
C TRP A 66 -2.98 -0.13 -16.75
N GLY A 67 -2.00 0.78 -16.77
CA GLY A 67 -1.61 1.60 -15.63
C GLY A 67 -0.14 1.36 -15.27
N GLU A 68 0.74 2.19 -15.81
CA GLU A 68 2.19 2.04 -15.59
C GLU A 68 2.64 2.69 -14.27
N PRO A 69 3.69 2.15 -13.61
CA PRO A 69 4.15 2.64 -12.32
C PRO A 69 5.32 3.64 -12.43
N TRP A 70 5.63 4.16 -13.62
CA TRP A 70 6.93 4.79 -13.89
C TRP A 70 7.08 6.22 -13.37
N TYR A 71 5.97 6.89 -13.02
CA TYR A 71 5.96 8.35 -12.82
C TYR A 71 5.74 8.80 -11.38
N ALA A 72 5.18 7.96 -10.51
CA ALA A 72 4.84 8.34 -9.14
C ALA A 72 4.64 7.09 -8.24
N GLY A 73 4.34 7.31 -6.96
CA GLY A 73 4.09 6.23 -6.00
C GLY A 73 2.77 5.48 -6.23
N PHE A 74 2.49 4.47 -5.40
CA PHE A 74 1.33 3.59 -5.50
C PHE A 74 -0.01 4.33 -5.56
N ARG A 75 -0.12 5.41 -4.79
CA ARG A 75 -1.37 6.18 -4.60
C ARG A 75 -1.57 7.27 -5.64
N GLU A 76 -0.53 7.61 -6.38
CA GLU A 76 -0.48 8.76 -7.30
C GLU A 76 -0.46 8.32 -8.76
N SER A 77 0.29 7.25 -9.07
CA SER A 77 0.58 6.88 -10.45
C SER A 77 -0.63 6.26 -11.16
N GLN A 78 -1.26 7.04 -12.04
CA GLN A 78 -2.40 6.63 -12.86
C GLN A 78 -3.62 6.13 -12.05
N THR A 79 -3.75 6.47 -10.77
CA THR A 79 -4.84 6.00 -9.91
C THR A 79 -6.21 6.21 -10.54
N GLU A 80 -6.51 7.43 -10.99
CA GLU A 80 -7.78 7.76 -11.61
C GLU A 80 -8.04 6.91 -12.88
N TYR A 81 -7.01 6.68 -13.69
CA TYR A 81 -7.10 5.88 -14.91
C TYR A 81 -7.38 4.40 -14.61
N ARG A 82 -6.69 3.83 -13.62
CA ARG A 82 -6.90 2.44 -13.15
C ARG A 82 -8.35 2.24 -12.70
N LEU A 83 -8.88 3.18 -11.92
CA LEU A 83 -10.26 3.12 -11.40
C LEU A 83 -11.31 3.30 -12.50
N LYS A 84 -11.09 4.24 -13.43
CA LYS A 84 -11.98 4.43 -14.60
C LYS A 84 -12.07 3.20 -15.50
N ASN A 85 -11.06 2.34 -15.51
CA ASN A 85 -11.09 1.09 -16.28
C ASN A 85 -11.96 0.00 -15.64
N GLN A 86 -12.23 0.03 -14.33
CA GLN A 86 -13.00 -1.04 -13.68
C GLN A 86 -14.45 -1.14 -14.19
N PRO A 87 -15.21 -0.03 -14.36
CA PRO A 87 -16.51 -0.07 -15.02
C PRO A 87 -16.44 -0.56 -16.47
N TYR A 88 -15.36 -0.25 -17.20
CA TYR A 88 -15.15 -0.76 -18.54
C TYR A 88 -14.98 -2.27 -18.55
N PHE A 89 -14.15 -2.83 -17.66
CA PHE A 89 -13.97 -4.28 -17.56
C PHE A 89 -15.29 -4.98 -17.21
N ARG A 90 -15.98 -4.49 -16.18
CA ARG A 90 -17.28 -5.02 -15.74
C ARG A 90 -18.33 -5.02 -16.85
N ARG A 91 -18.47 -3.90 -17.57
CA ARG A 91 -19.45 -3.78 -18.68
C ARG A 91 -19.18 -4.74 -19.83
N ASN A 92 -17.91 -5.07 -20.07
CA ASN A 92 -17.50 -5.94 -21.17
C ASN A 92 -17.23 -7.40 -20.75
N LEU A 93 -17.59 -7.77 -19.51
CA LEU A 93 -17.35 -9.11 -18.94
C LEU A 93 -15.87 -9.52 -19.01
N MET A 94 -14.97 -8.55 -18.87
CA MET A 94 -13.53 -8.78 -18.81
C MET A 94 -13.09 -8.87 -17.35
N PRO A 95 -12.11 -9.73 -17.02
CA PRO A 95 -11.52 -9.75 -15.68
C PRO A 95 -10.94 -8.37 -15.32
N ALA A 96 -11.22 -7.93 -14.10
CA ALA A 96 -10.76 -6.66 -13.57
C ALA A 96 -9.24 -6.70 -13.30
N MET A 97 -8.58 -5.56 -13.48
CA MET A 97 -7.14 -5.40 -13.31
C MET A 97 -6.79 -3.97 -12.91
N LEU A 98 -5.89 -3.80 -11.93
CA LEU A 98 -5.45 -2.50 -11.44
C LEU A 98 -4.17 -1.97 -12.10
N GLY A 99 -3.60 -2.67 -13.07
CA GLY A 99 -2.34 -2.26 -13.67
C GLY A 99 -1.11 -2.78 -12.93
N TRP A 100 -0.02 -2.05 -13.08
CA TRP A 100 1.31 -2.40 -12.59
C TRP A 100 1.65 -1.54 -11.37
N PHE A 101 2.22 -2.16 -10.35
CA PHE A 101 2.72 -1.49 -9.14
C PHE A 101 4.15 -1.94 -8.90
N ARG A 102 5.06 -0.98 -8.71
CA ARG A 102 6.48 -1.28 -8.56
C ARG A 102 6.93 -1.12 -7.13
N MET A 103 7.49 -2.18 -6.56
CA MET A 103 8.19 -2.15 -5.29
C MET A 103 9.57 -1.49 -5.45
N THR A 104 9.92 -0.66 -4.46
CA THR A 104 11.24 -0.06 -4.25
C THR A 104 11.72 -0.36 -2.81
N PRO A 105 13.00 -0.14 -2.50
CA PRO A 105 13.51 -0.27 -1.13
C PRO A 105 12.76 0.58 -0.09
N GLU A 106 12.12 1.67 -0.51
CA GLU A 106 11.37 2.61 0.33
C GLU A 106 9.85 2.32 0.39
N THR A 107 9.37 1.31 -0.35
CA THR A 107 7.93 0.96 -0.37
C THR A 107 7.44 0.55 1.02
N THR A 108 6.28 1.06 1.42
CA THR A 108 5.72 0.80 2.75
C THR A 108 4.63 -0.27 2.72
N PRO A 109 4.40 -0.99 3.84
CA PRO A 109 3.24 -1.87 3.98
C PRO A 109 1.91 -1.13 3.81
N GLU A 110 1.85 0.15 4.17
CA GLU A 110 0.66 1.00 4.05
C GLU A 110 0.29 1.24 2.58
N ASP A 111 1.28 1.48 1.71
CA ASP A 111 1.06 1.64 0.26
C ASP A 111 0.61 0.33 -0.41
N VAL A 112 1.20 -0.79 0.01
CA VAL A 112 0.81 -2.10 -0.52
C VAL A 112 -0.59 -2.47 -0.05
N ARG A 113 -0.92 -2.30 1.23
CA ARG A 113 -2.29 -2.53 1.73
C ARG A 113 -3.30 -1.61 1.06
N TRP A 114 -2.91 -0.37 0.75
CA TRP A 114 -3.72 0.52 -0.06
C TRP A 114 -4.04 -0.10 -1.43
N MET A 115 -3.07 -0.66 -2.12
CA MET A 115 -3.34 -1.36 -3.39
C MET A 115 -4.23 -2.60 -3.18
N LEU A 116 -3.95 -3.41 -2.15
CA LEU A 116 -4.65 -4.68 -1.91
C LEU A 116 -6.13 -4.49 -1.57
N ALA A 117 -6.49 -3.45 -0.81
CA ALA A 117 -7.88 -3.11 -0.53
C ALA A 117 -8.67 -2.85 -1.82
N ARG A 118 -8.08 -2.09 -2.77
CA ARG A 118 -8.67 -1.84 -4.09
C ARG A 118 -8.76 -3.11 -4.93
N SER A 119 -7.73 -3.97 -4.86
CA SER A 119 -7.74 -5.25 -5.55
C SER A 119 -8.90 -6.11 -5.08
N ALA A 120 -9.12 -6.21 -3.76
CA ALA A 120 -10.25 -6.91 -3.18
C ALA A 120 -11.61 -6.27 -3.54
N ALA A 121 -11.69 -4.93 -3.49
CA ALA A 121 -12.91 -4.18 -3.78
C ALA A 121 -13.45 -4.47 -5.19
N PHE A 122 -12.57 -4.45 -6.19
CA PHE A 122 -12.94 -4.62 -7.59
C PHE A 122 -12.87 -6.07 -8.08
N ASP A 123 -12.51 -7.01 -7.20
CA ASP A 123 -12.04 -8.36 -7.59
C ASP A 123 -11.03 -8.29 -8.76
N ALA A 124 -10.06 -7.40 -8.60
CA ALA A 124 -9.11 -7.05 -9.64
C ALA A 124 -7.74 -7.66 -9.36
N GLY A 125 -7.13 -8.28 -10.37
CA GLY A 125 -5.71 -8.63 -10.28
C GLY A 125 -4.80 -7.40 -10.42
N TYR A 126 -3.51 -7.59 -10.17
CA TYR A 126 -2.48 -6.56 -10.37
C TYR A 126 -1.16 -7.22 -10.76
N ALA A 127 -0.26 -6.45 -11.38
CA ALA A 127 1.12 -6.85 -11.59
C ALA A 127 2.02 -6.17 -10.56
N PHE A 128 2.61 -6.96 -9.66
CA PHE A 128 3.55 -6.46 -8.65
C PHE A 128 4.99 -6.63 -9.16
N VAL A 129 5.59 -5.54 -9.61
CA VAL A 129 6.94 -5.50 -10.17
C VAL A 129 7.95 -5.38 -9.05
N THR A 130 8.92 -6.29 -9.00
CA THR A 130 9.99 -6.27 -8.00
C THR A 130 11.30 -6.79 -8.58
N SER A 131 12.38 -6.68 -7.81
CA SER A 131 13.72 -7.20 -8.11
C SER A 131 14.38 -7.69 -6.81
N TYR A 132 15.43 -8.51 -6.92
CA TYR A 132 16.22 -8.91 -5.74
C TYR A 132 16.73 -7.69 -4.96
N GLU A 133 17.20 -6.65 -5.65
CA GLU A 133 17.62 -5.40 -5.02
C GLU A 133 16.50 -4.74 -4.20
N ALA A 134 15.28 -4.68 -4.73
CA ALA A 134 14.15 -4.09 -4.01
C ALA A 134 13.73 -4.94 -2.80
N LEU A 135 13.72 -6.28 -2.96
CA LEU A 135 13.36 -7.22 -1.89
C LEU A 135 14.40 -7.26 -0.77
N GLU A 136 15.69 -7.35 -1.10
CA GLU A 136 16.75 -7.37 -0.10
C GLU A 136 16.95 -5.99 0.54
N GLY A 137 16.71 -4.93 -0.24
CA GLY A 137 16.88 -3.55 0.22
C GLY A 137 15.81 -3.07 1.19
N ASN A 138 14.60 -3.63 1.16
CA ASN A 138 13.46 -3.17 1.95
C ASN A 138 13.30 -3.97 3.26
N GLY A 139 13.35 -3.30 4.41
CA GLY A 139 13.21 -3.95 5.72
C GLY A 139 11.80 -4.46 6.05
N PHE A 140 10.80 -4.19 5.21
CA PHE A 140 9.43 -4.70 5.31
C PHE A 140 9.08 -5.77 4.28
N THR A 141 10.03 -6.30 3.51
CA THR A 141 9.76 -7.31 2.46
C THR A 141 8.88 -8.45 2.93
N ASP A 142 9.21 -9.09 4.04
CA ASP A 142 8.41 -10.21 4.56
C ASP A 142 6.98 -9.79 4.93
N ARG A 143 6.83 -8.60 5.56
CA ARG A 143 5.51 -8.04 5.94
C ARG A 143 4.68 -7.71 4.70
N ILE A 144 5.30 -7.20 3.65
CA ILE A 144 4.67 -6.88 2.36
C ILE A 144 4.22 -8.15 1.65
N LEU A 145 5.09 -9.15 1.52
CA LEU A 145 4.78 -10.42 0.87
C LEU A 145 3.71 -11.21 1.64
N ALA A 146 3.76 -11.20 2.98
CA ALA A 146 2.73 -11.79 3.81
C ALA A 146 1.37 -11.09 3.65
N ALA A 147 1.35 -9.75 3.54
CA ALA A 147 0.13 -9.01 3.28
C ALA A 147 -0.46 -9.37 1.91
N ILE A 148 0.37 -9.38 0.85
CA ILE A 148 -0.03 -9.80 -0.50
C ILE A 148 -0.67 -11.19 -0.46
N GLY A 149 0.00 -12.15 0.19
CA GLY A 149 -0.53 -13.51 0.31
C GLY A 149 -1.86 -13.58 1.06
N ALA A 150 -2.01 -12.81 2.15
CA ALA A 150 -3.27 -12.76 2.90
C ALA A 150 -4.41 -12.26 2.00
N TRP A 151 -4.23 -11.05 1.48
CA TRP A 151 -5.27 -10.36 0.73
C TRP A 151 -5.68 -11.13 -0.54
N GLU A 152 -4.73 -11.75 -1.23
CA GLU A 152 -5.03 -12.58 -2.40
C GLU A 152 -5.82 -13.85 -2.02
N VAL A 153 -5.51 -14.50 -0.90
CA VAL A 153 -6.30 -15.64 -0.40
C VAL A 153 -7.74 -15.20 -0.12
N ALA A 154 -7.93 -14.13 0.64
CA ALA A 154 -9.27 -13.61 0.97
C ALA A 154 -10.03 -13.16 -0.30
N ARG A 155 -9.36 -12.47 -1.23
CA ARG A 155 -9.98 -12.01 -2.48
C ARG A 155 -10.41 -13.19 -3.34
N MET A 156 -9.53 -14.17 -3.56
CA MET A 156 -9.84 -15.34 -4.40
C MET A 156 -10.89 -16.26 -3.78
N ALA A 157 -11.04 -16.25 -2.46
CA ALA A 157 -12.11 -16.94 -1.74
C ALA A 157 -13.46 -16.20 -1.80
N ASP A 158 -13.50 -14.97 -2.33
CA ASP A 158 -14.70 -14.13 -2.44
C ASP A 158 -15.43 -13.89 -1.11
N VAL A 159 -14.69 -13.72 -0.02
CA VAL A 159 -15.26 -13.58 1.34
C VAL A 159 -15.69 -12.16 1.70
N PHE A 160 -15.32 -11.14 0.94
CA PHE A 160 -15.67 -9.74 1.26
C PHE A 160 -17.12 -9.42 0.88
N THR A 161 -17.87 -8.79 1.79
CA THR A 161 -19.25 -8.35 1.52
C THR A 161 -19.32 -7.21 0.50
N THR A 162 -20.51 -6.96 -0.04
CA THR A 162 -20.72 -5.87 -1.01
C THR A 162 -20.42 -4.51 -0.38
N GLU A 163 -20.80 -4.31 0.87
CA GLU A 163 -20.58 -3.09 1.66
C GLU A 163 -19.09 -2.88 1.97
N GLN A 164 -18.36 -3.96 2.30
CA GLN A 164 -16.91 -3.93 2.47
C GLN A 164 -16.21 -3.54 1.19
N LYS A 165 -16.52 -4.23 0.08
CA LYS A 165 -15.95 -3.90 -1.24
C LYS A 165 -16.23 -2.44 -1.60
N SER A 166 -17.47 -1.97 -1.44
CA SER A 166 -17.83 -0.59 -1.75
C SER A 166 -17.05 0.46 -0.97
N ARG A 167 -16.77 0.25 0.33
CA ARG A 167 -15.94 1.19 1.11
C ARG A 167 -14.47 1.14 0.67
N MET A 168 -13.97 -0.06 0.40
CA MET A 168 -12.59 -0.24 -0.06
C MET A 168 -12.31 0.41 -1.42
N GLU A 169 -13.33 0.64 -2.27
CA GLU A 169 -13.16 1.38 -3.54
C GLU A 169 -12.67 2.83 -3.33
N ASP A 170 -12.95 3.46 -2.18
CA ASP A 170 -12.53 4.84 -1.89
C ASP A 170 -11.00 4.93 -1.74
N VAL A 171 -10.35 5.77 -2.53
CA VAL A 171 -8.90 5.97 -2.48
C VAL A 171 -8.40 6.70 -1.24
N ALA A 172 -9.28 7.42 -0.54
CA ALA A 172 -8.96 8.09 0.71
C ALA A 172 -8.93 7.13 1.91
N SER A 173 -9.51 5.94 1.74
CA SER A 173 -9.62 4.93 2.79
C SER A 173 -8.40 4.00 2.86
N GLU A 174 -8.07 3.56 4.07
CA GLU A 174 -7.05 2.55 4.33
C GLU A 174 -7.64 1.39 5.12
N PHE A 175 -7.17 0.19 4.79
CA PHE A 175 -7.65 -1.04 5.42
C PHE A 175 -6.49 -1.97 5.73
N GLN A 176 -6.69 -2.84 6.71
CA GLN A 176 -5.84 -3.97 6.99
C GLN A 176 -6.67 -5.21 7.31
N LEU A 177 -6.08 -6.38 7.10
CA LEU A 177 -6.65 -7.65 7.54
C LEU A 177 -5.99 -8.04 8.86
N GLU A 178 -6.83 -8.43 9.82
CA GLU A 178 -6.42 -9.12 11.03
C GLU A 178 -6.77 -10.60 10.85
N ARG A 179 -5.74 -11.44 10.83
CA ARG A 179 -5.90 -12.86 10.56
C ARG A 179 -6.43 -13.57 11.80
N GLY A 180 -7.45 -14.40 11.60
CA GLY A 180 -7.86 -15.47 12.50
C GLY A 180 -7.08 -16.76 12.20
N ASP A 181 -7.78 -17.85 11.91
CA ASP A 181 -7.17 -19.10 11.45
C ASP A 181 -6.54 -18.93 10.05
N LEU A 182 -5.32 -19.45 9.84
CA LEU A 182 -4.63 -19.35 8.54
C LEU A 182 -5.30 -20.19 7.44
N GLU A 183 -6.09 -21.20 7.82
CA GLU A 183 -6.73 -22.12 6.86
C GLU A 183 -8.12 -21.63 6.40
N ASP A 184 -8.75 -20.71 7.14
CA ASP A 184 -10.07 -20.16 6.79
C ASP A 184 -10.06 -18.61 6.75
N PRO A 185 -10.09 -18.00 5.55
CA PRO A 185 -10.16 -16.55 5.45
C PRO A 185 -11.48 -15.95 5.95
N ALA A 186 -12.55 -16.74 6.14
CA ALA A 186 -13.80 -16.25 6.73
C ALA A 186 -13.64 -15.89 8.22
N ASP A 187 -12.67 -16.49 8.91
CA ASP A 187 -12.34 -16.18 10.32
C ASP A 187 -11.51 -14.90 10.47
N TRP A 188 -11.22 -14.20 9.37
CA TRP A 188 -10.44 -12.98 9.40
C TRP A 188 -11.34 -11.78 9.61
N SER A 189 -10.73 -10.66 10.00
CA SER A 189 -11.44 -9.40 10.13
C SER A 189 -10.81 -8.33 9.25
N LEU A 190 -11.66 -7.54 8.61
CA LEU A 190 -11.28 -6.28 7.98
C LEU A 190 -11.28 -5.19 9.05
N VAL A 191 -10.30 -4.30 8.98
CA VAL A 191 -10.18 -3.16 9.89
C VAL A 191 -9.87 -1.92 9.07
N GLU A 192 -10.75 -0.92 9.14
CA GLU A 192 -10.49 0.40 8.56
C GLU A 192 -9.47 1.15 9.43
N VAL A 193 -8.55 1.86 8.80
CA VAL A 193 -7.52 2.66 9.44
C VAL A 193 -7.75 4.12 9.07
N TYR A 194 -7.68 5.01 10.06
CA TYR A 194 -8.01 6.43 9.92
C TYR A 194 -6.76 7.31 10.07
N PRO A 195 -5.81 7.27 9.11
CA PRO A 195 -4.55 7.99 9.22
C PRO A 195 -4.79 9.50 9.25
N GLN A 196 -4.14 10.19 10.20
CA GLN A 196 -4.08 11.65 10.24
C GLN A 196 -2.62 12.10 10.27
N VAL A 197 -2.27 12.99 9.36
CA VAL A 197 -0.89 13.44 9.16
C VAL A 197 -0.72 14.84 9.72
N PHE A 198 0.22 14.97 10.64
CA PHE A 198 0.64 16.23 11.23
C PHE A 198 2.08 16.52 10.83
N ARG A 199 2.37 17.80 10.52
CA ARG A 199 3.73 18.26 10.22
C ARG A 199 4.20 19.22 11.30
N HIS A 200 5.39 18.96 11.80
CA HIS A 200 6.09 19.82 12.74
C HIS A 200 7.29 20.43 12.04
N GLU A 201 7.23 21.74 11.86
CA GLU A 201 8.28 22.58 11.31
C GLU A 201 8.42 23.82 12.18
N ARG A 202 9.61 24.43 12.16
CA ARG A 202 9.84 25.66 12.92
C ARG A 202 9.19 26.84 12.21
N GLY A 203 8.01 27.25 12.69
CA GLY A 203 7.43 28.53 12.32
C GLY A 203 8.26 29.72 12.85
N VAL A 204 8.16 30.88 12.20
CA VAL A 204 8.60 32.16 12.78
C VAL A 204 7.69 32.47 13.96
N ARG A 205 8.11 32.08 15.16
CA ARG A 205 7.34 32.20 16.41
C ARG A 205 7.76 33.42 17.22
N GLN A 206 6.81 34.02 17.93
CA GLN A 206 7.08 35.15 18.83
C GLN A 206 7.85 34.67 20.08
N PRO A 207 8.67 35.53 20.73
CA PRO A 207 9.36 35.14 21.96
C PRO A 207 8.36 34.69 23.04
N GLY A 208 8.45 33.42 23.46
CA GLY A 208 7.60 32.83 24.50
C GLY A 208 6.57 31.79 24.02
N GLU A 209 6.44 31.55 22.72
CA GLU A 209 5.61 30.45 22.22
C GLU A 209 6.27 29.08 22.49
N PRO A 210 5.49 28.05 22.91
CA PRO A 210 6.00 26.70 23.12
C PRO A 210 6.68 26.16 21.87
N THR A 211 7.76 25.40 22.01
CA THR A 211 8.38 24.62 20.92
C THR A 211 7.60 23.37 20.56
N SER A 212 6.65 22.97 21.41
CA SER A 212 5.75 21.85 21.14
C SER A 212 4.67 22.20 20.12
N SER A 213 4.15 21.17 19.46
CA SER A 213 2.91 21.21 18.70
C SER A 213 1.88 20.31 19.38
N SER A 214 0.62 20.71 19.35
CA SER A 214 -0.51 19.92 19.83
C SER A 214 -1.52 19.76 18.71
N PHE A 215 -1.95 18.53 18.44
CA PHE A 215 -2.89 18.21 17.38
C PHE A 215 -4.07 17.42 17.93
N ALA A 216 -5.27 17.68 17.42
CA ALA A 216 -6.45 16.89 17.75
C ALA A 216 -6.64 15.76 16.74
N PHE A 217 -7.09 14.61 17.20
CA PHE A 217 -7.51 13.48 16.38
C PHE A 217 -8.68 12.75 17.05
N ASP A 218 -9.29 11.79 16.36
CA ASP A 218 -10.42 11.02 16.87
C ASP A 218 -10.14 9.53 16.73
N ASN A 219 -10.55 8.74 17.73
CA ASN A 219 -10.55 7.29 17.70
C ASN A 219 -11.96 6.77 17.40
N PRO A 220 -12.23 6.31 16.16
CA PRO A 220 -13.54 5.77 15.79
C PRO A 220 -13.75 4.33 16.25
N GLY A 221 -12.70 3.66 16.74
CA GLY A 221 -12.75 2.28 17.21
C GLY A 221 -13.00 2.14 18.70
N ASP A 222 -12.80 0.93 19.19
CA ASP A 222 -12.81 0.64 20.62
C ASP A 222 -11.49 1.09 21.29
N GLU A 223 -11.36 0.84 22.60
CA GLU A 223 -10.12 1.12 23.34
C GLU A 223 -8.94 0.35 22.74
N GLN A 224 -7.85 1.06 22.42
CA GLN A 224 -6.69 0.48 21.75
C GLN A 224 -5.40 1.24 22.04
N ASN A 225 -4.26 0.62 21.78
CA ASN A 225 -3.02 1.38 21.63
C ASN A 225 -3.01 2.09 20.27
N LEU A 226 -2.77 3.40 20.29
CA LEU A 226 -2.61 4.19 19.08
C LEU A 226 -1.37 3.75 18.31
N HIS A 227 -1.54 3.43 17.03
CA HIS A 227 -0.40 3.23 16.13
C HIS A 227 0.05 4.58 15.58
N TRP A 228 1.35 4.77 15.41
CA TRP A 228 1.86 6.00 14.81
C TRP A 228 3.21 5.80 14.12
N ILE A 229 3.50 6.69 13.18
CA ILE A 229 4.72 6.73 12.38
C ILE A 229 5.27 8.16 12.47
N LEU A 230 6.49 8.32 12.98
CA LEU A 230 7.21 9.58 12.95
C LEU A 230 8.34 9.48 11.93
N THR A 231 8.36 10.35 10.94
CA THR A 231 9.39 10.40 9.88
C THR A 231 10.07 11.75 9.89
N ALA A 232 11.40 11.77 9.77
CA ALA A 232 12.14 12.97 9.41
C ALA A 232 12.03 13.18 7.88
N GLU A 233 11.11 14.02 7.41
CA GLU A 233 10.95 14.29 5.96
C GLU A 233 12.17 15.04 5.42
N GLU A 234 12.64 16.04 6.16
CA GLU A 234 13.78 16.88 5.81
C GLU A 234 14.66 17.12 7.05
N GLY A 235 15.98 17.13 6.85
CA GLY A 235 16.94 17.35 7.92
C GLY A 235 16.93 16.25 8.99
N ARG A 236 17.43 16.59 10.17
CA ARG A 236 17.58 15.71 11.33
C ARG A 236 16.57 16.08 12.42
N VAL A 237 15.97 15.05 13.04
CA VAL A 237 15.02 15.16 14.15
C VAL A 237 15.59 14.44 15.37
N SER A 238 15.61 15.08 16.54
CA SER A 238 16.14 14.49 17.79
C SER A 238 15.37 15.01 19.02
N SER A 239 15.75 14.60 20.23
CA SER A 239 15.09 15.01 21.49
C SER A 239 13.56 14.78 21.46
N ILE A 240 13.15 13.68 20.86
CA ILE A 240 11.76 13.41 20.50
C ILE A 240 10.93 13.10 21.75
N ARG A 241 9.80 13.79 21.89
CA ARG A 241 8.79 13.53 22.92
C ARG A 241 7.40 13.49 22.31
N ILE A 242 6.64 12.48 22.70
CA ILE A 242 5.24 12.31 22.30
C ILE A 242 4.38 12.22 23.56
N GLU A 243 3.30 12.99 23.58
CA GLU A 243 2.37 13.09 24.70
C GLU A 243 0.95 12.84 24.19
N ILE A 244 0.13 12.15 24.98
CA ILE A 244 -1.28 11.88 24.68
C ILE A 244 -2.15 12.37 25.83
N ASP A 245 -3.16 13.17 25.53
CA ASP A 245 -4.18 13.68 26.47
C ASP A 245 -3.63 14.31 27.76
N GLY A 246 -2.52 15.04 27.68
CA GLY A 246 -1.86 15.69 28.82
C GLY A 246 -1.15 14.73 29.76
N ARG A 247 -0.98 13.45 29.40
CA ARG A 247 -0.23 12.46 30.18
C ARG A 247 1.27 12.77 30.17
N GLU A 248 2.03 12.07 31.00
CA GLU A 248 3.49 12.22 31.02
C GLU A 248 4.09 11.88 29.65
N PRO A 249 4.87 12.79 29.02
CA PRO A 249 5.41 12.57 27.69
C PRO A 249 6.38 11.38 27.65
N VAL A 250 6.25 10.53 26.63
CA VAL A 250 7.23 9.48 26.33
C VAL A 250 8.41 10.11 25.62
N THR A 251 9.59 10.03 26.24
CA THR A 251 10.84 10.47 25.60
C THR A 251 11.45 9.33 24.80
N LEU A 252 11.64 9.54 23.50
CA LEU A 252 12.18 8.56 22.58
C LEU A 252 13.66 8.88 22.32
N GLN A 253 14.54 8.04 22.85
CA GLN A 253 16.00 8.18 22.74
C GLN A 253 16.49 7.78 21.35
N ALA A 254 16.21 8.63 20.35
CA ALA A 254 16.65 8.43 18.97
C ALA A 254 16.93 9.76 18.26
N THR A 255 17.77 9.65 17.24
CA THR A 255 18.05 10.70 16.27
C THR A 255 17.70 10.14 14.90
N LEU A 256 16.81 10.82 14.19
CA LEU A 256 16.38 10.46 12.84
C LEU A 256 17.10 11.35 11.83
N GLU A 257 17.82 10.74 10.90
CA GLU A 257 18.28 11.41 9.68
C GLU A 257 17.14 11.49 8.66
N ALA A 258 17.28 12.32 7.63
CA ALA A 258 16.26 12.47 6.59
C ALA A 258 15.87 11.11 5.98
N GLY A 259 14.57 10.84 5.91
CA GLY A 259 13.97 9.57 5.49
C GLY A 259 13.84 8.51 6.59
N TRP A 260 14.54 8.65 7.72
CA TRP A 260 14.45 7.69 8.83
C TRP A 260 13.14 7.85 9.60
N SER A 261 12.69 6.78 10.26
CA SER A 261 11.43 6.78 10.99
C SER A 261 11.47 6.04 12.32
N LEU A 262 10.59 6.47 13.24
CA LEU A 262 10.14 5.70 14.38
C LEU A 262 8.74 5.17 14.11
N ARG A 263 8.50 3.89 14.35
CA ARG A 263 7.18 3.27 14.19
C ARG A 263 6.75 2.54 15.45
N TYR A 264 5.52 2.80 15.88
CA TYR A 264 4.87 2.14 16.99
C TYR A 264 3.62 1.41 16.50
N ASP A 265 3.66 0.08 16.55
CA ASP A 265 2.57 -0.81 16.14
C ASP A 265 1.74 -1.29 17.37
N GLY A 266 1.67 -0.50 18.44
CA GLY A 266 0.82 -0.78 19.61
C GLY A 266 1.39 -1.76 20.66
N GLY A 267 2.65 -2.16 20.52
CA GLY A 267 3.34 -3.12 21.39
C GLY A 267 4.06 -2.50 22.60
N SER A 268 5.13 -3.15 23.07
CA SER A 268 5.96 -2.64 24.18
C SER A 268 7.19 -1.86 23.74
N GLU A 269 7.36 -1.67 22.42
CA GLU A 269 8.53 -0.99 21.86
C GLU A 269 8.18 -0.20 20.59
N VAL A 270 8.98 0.82 20.33
CA VAL A 270 9.03 1.60 19.09
C VAL A 270 10.22 1.09 18.28
N ALA A 271 10.02 0.77 17.01
CA ALA A 271 11.10 0.42 16.10
C ALA A 271 11.72 1.69 15.49
N ALA A 272 13.05 1.80 15.52
CA ALA A 272 13.80 2.79 14.77
C ALA A 272 14.26 2.20 13.44
N LEU A 273 14.01 2.92 12.35
CA LEU A 273 14.16 2.43 10.98
C LEU A 273 14.91 3.45 10.12
N ASP A 274 15.76 2.97 9.22
CA ASP A 274 16.37 3.83 8.20
C ASP A 274 15.38 4.15 7.05
N ALA A 275 15.85 4.87 6.03
CA ALA A 275 15.05 5.26 4.87
C ALA A 275 14.55 4.07 4.01
N ARG A 276 15.17 2.89 4.16
CA ARG A 276 14.79 1.65 3.48
C ARG A 276 14.08 0.68 4.43
N HIS A 277 13.61 1.21 5.56
CA HIS A 277 12.88 0.49 6.60
C HIS A 277 13.70 -0.60 7.31
N GLN A 278 15.03 -0.57 7.21
CA GLN A 278 15.89 -1.51 7.94
C GLN A 278 15.89 -1.15 9.43
N ARG A 279 15.75 -2.16 10.29
CA ARG A 279 15.69 -1.96 11.75
C ARG A 279 17.06 -1.57 12.29
N LEU A 280 17.15 -0.35 12.80
CA LEU A 280 18.32 0.22 13.46
C LEU A 280 18.35 -0.11 14.96
N GLY A 281 17.18 -0.30 15.56
CA GLY A 281 17.03 -0.62 16.98
C GLY A 281 15.58 -0.55 17.45
N SER A 282 15.39 -0.66 18.76
CA SER A 282 14.10 -0.41 19.40
C SER A 282 14.23 0.36 20.71
N ILE A 283 13.13 1.02 21.06
CA ILE A 283 13.00 1.84 22.27
C ILE A 283 11.82 1.30 23.05
N ALA A 284 12.03 0.90 24.29
CA ALA A 284 10.94 0.40 25.14
C ALA A 284 9.92 1.52 25.43
N VAL A 285 8.64 1.17 25.41
CA VAL A 285 7.53 2.07 25.72
C VAL A 285 6.83 1.56 26.97
N PRO A 286 6.60 2.43 27.98
CA PRO A 286 5.80 2.06 29.14
C PRO A 286 4.39 1.63 28.73
N ARG A 287 3.86 0.60 29.41
CA ARG A 287 2.52 0.09 29.12
C ARG A 287 1.48 1.19 29.33
N GLY A 288 0.54 1.33 28.39
CA GLY A 288 -0.56 2.31 28.47
C GLY A 288 -0.17 3.72 28.02
N SER A 289 1.09 3.97 27.65
CA SER A 289 1.55 5.31 27.22
C SER A 289 0.78 5.89 26.02
N PHE A 290 0.29 5.03 25.14
CA PHE A 290 -0.41 5.43 23.92
C PHE A 290 -1.81 4.80 23.83
N GLU A 291 -2.38 4.39 24.96
CA GLU A 291 -3.73 3.82 25.03
C GLU A 291 -4.78 4.93 24.87
N ILE A 292 -5.72 4.75 23.95
CA ILE A 292 -6.76 5.72 23.60
C ILE A 292 -8.14 5.07 23.70
N ALA A 293 -9.09 5.80 24.27
CA ALA A 293 -10.48 5.38 24.38
C ALA A 293 -11.25 5.75 23.09
N PRO A 294 -12.51 5.34 22.92
CA PRO A 294 -13.32 5.85 21.81
C PRO A 294 -13.55 7.37 21.92
N GLY A 295 -13.44 8.09 20.79
CA GLY A 295 -13.73 9.51 20.69
C GLY A 295 -12.50 10.44 20.59
N PRO A 296 -12.62 11.72 20.97
CA PRO A 296 -11.63 12.74 20.67
C PRO A 296 -10.40 12.68 21.59
N HIS A 297 -9.23 12.91 21.01
CA HIS A 297 -7.94 12.88 21.69
C HIS A 297 -7.02 14.02 21.23
N THR A 298 -5.99 14.30 22.03
CA THR A 298 -4.93 15.24 21.67
C THR A 298 -3.57 14.58 21.72
N ILE A 299 -2.74 14.84 20.72
CA ILE A 299 -1.34 14.40 20.66
C ILE A 299 -0.40 15.61 20.70
N GLY A 300 0.45 15.65 21.71
CA GLY A 300 1.57 16.57 21.84
C GLY A 300 2.82 16.00 21.19
N PHE A 301 3.54 16.83 20.45
CA PHE A 301 4.81 16.48 19.81
C PHE A 301 5.85 17.58 20.05
N GLU A 302 7.03 17.18 20.52
CA GLU A 302 8.19 18.05 20.70
C GLU A 302 9.43 17.34 20.14
N ALA A 303 10.25 18.07 19.40
CA ALA A 303 11.53 17.58 18.91
C ALA A 303 12.47 18.74 18.56
N ASP A 304 13.78 18.47 18.59
CA ASP A 304 14.81 19.33 18.03
C ASP A 304 14.96 19.07 16.53
N LEU A 305 14.89 20.15 15.74
CA LEU A 305 14.98 20.14 14.28
C LEU A 305 16.29 20.76 13.80
N VAL A 306 17.05 20.05 12.94
CA VAL A 306 18.35 20.52 12.43
C VAL A 306 18.51 20.29 10.92
N PRO A 307 18.80 21.32 10.10
CA PRO A 307 18.83 22.73 10.45
C PRO A 307 17.42 23.23 10.77
N ALA A 308 17.31 24.14 11.74
CA ALA A 308 16.04 24.49 12.36
C ALA A 308 15.04 25.16 11.39
N ASP A 309 15.50 25.76 10.30
CA ASP A 309 14.70 26.48 9.31
C ASP A 309 14.28 25.65 8.09
N ALA A 310 14.81 24.43 7.94
CA ALA A 310 14.47 23.54 6.82
C ALA A 310 14.04 22.14 7.26
N ALA A 311 14.43 21.69 8.44
CA ALA A 311 14.06 20.36 8.91
C ALA A 311 12.56 20.26 9.20
N LYS A 312 11.97 19.12 8.83
CA LYS A 312 10.53 18.84 8.94
C LYS A 312 10.34 17.44 9.48
N ALA A 313 9.49 17.32 10.51
CA ALA A 313 9.04 16.05 11.02
C ALA A 313 7.58 15.81 10.62
N ARG A 314 7.27 14.61 10.14
CA ARG A 314 5.91 14.16 9.84
C ARG A 314 5.49 13.12 10.86
N LEU A 315 4.49 13.43 11.66
CA LEU A 315 3.86 12.51 12.59
C LEU A 315 2.52 12.07 12.00
N GLU A 316 2.39 10.78 11.73
CA GLU A 316 1.16 10.16 11.28
C GLU A 316 0.59 9.30 12.39
N VAL A 317 -0.58 9.66 12.90
CA VAL A 317 -1.35 8.83 13.83
C VAL A 317 -2.31 7.95 13.05
N ARG A 318 -2.51 6.71 13.49
CA ARG A 318 -3.27 5.69 12.75
C ARG A 318 -4.24 4.93 13.68
N PRO A 319 -5.29 5.60 14.20
CA PRO A 319 -6.38 4.92 14.89
C PRO A 319 -7.02 3.85 13.99
N ARG A 320 -7.42 2.73 14.59
CA ARG A 320 -8.14 1.66 13.88
C ARG A 320 -9.62 1.71 14.22
N GLY A 321 -10.47 1.46 13.24
CA GLY A 321 -11.89 1.22 13.46
C GLY A 321 -12.13 -0.11 14.17
N ARG A 322 -13.40 -0.43 14.36
CA ARG A 322 -13.80 -1.75 14.86
C ARG A 322 -13.47 -2.83 13.82
N ALA A 323 -12.99 -3.96 14.31
CA ALA A 323 -12.81 -5.14 13.48
C ALA A 323 -14.18 -5.69 13.06
N GLU A 324 -14.32 -5.94 11.77
CA GLU A 324 -15.53 -6.51 11.17
C GLU A 324 -15.16 -7.84 10.51
N PRO A 325 -15.94 -8.91 10.73
CA PRO A 325 -15.68 -10.21 10.11
C PRO A 325 -15.75 -10.11 8.57
N LEU A 326 -15.02 -10.99 7.89
CA LEU A 326 -15.21 -11.20 6.46
C LEU A 326 -16.43 -12.12 6.26
N GLY A 327 -17.38 -11.72 5.41
CA GLY A 327 -18.60 -12.48 5.12
C GLY A 327 -19.83 -12.03 5.91
N GLU A 328 -20.96 -12.70 5.66
CA GLU A 328 -22.24 -12.48 6.37
C GLU A 328 -22.40 -13.35 7.63
#